data_AF-A0A3D0ZLM2-F1
#
_entry.id   AF-A0A3D0ZLM2-F1
#
_cell.length_a   1.000
_cell.length_b   1.000
_cell.length_c   1.000
_cell.angle_alpha   90.00
_cell.angle_beta   90.00
_cell.angle_gamma   90.00
#
_symmetry.space_group_name_H-M   'P 1'
#
loop_
_entity.id
_entity.type
_entity.pdbx_description
1 polymer ?
#
loop_
_entity_poly.entity_id
_entity_poly.type
_entity_poly.pdbx_seq_one_letter_code
_entity_poly.pdbx_strand_id
1 'polypeptide(L)'
;MPFRWSARATHTVSAAAMSALLMTSAMKHFREPRFFEQVVPDYLCREAPDAGREVAAQPSAQTSDGGKRPLAVMSREEWIAVSGLLEAGAAVGLLIPGTRRATATAVTAMFTVFLAGHVDALRRAYGPMGSPAQHKVHTVRLPLQLPLILWAWSLRKPGRRQ
;
A
#
# COMPACT_ATOMS: atom_id res chain seq x y z
N MET A 1 -15.48 36.18 14.58
CA MET A 1 -16.39 35.68 13.52
C MET A 1 -16.05 34.21 13.26
N PRO A 2 -16.97 33.23 13.36
CA PRO A 2 -16.64 31.86 13.03
C PRO A 2 -16.45 31.73 11.51
N PHE A 3 -15.29 31.22 11.10
CA PHE A 3 -14.94 31.02 9.69
C PHE A 3 -15.84 29.91 9.11
N ARG A 4 -16.93 30.28 8.41
CA ARG A 4 -17.80 29.30 7.74
C ARG A 4 -17.14 28.85 6.44
N TRP A 5 -16.35 27.78 6.51
CA TRP A 5 -15.80 27.14 5.32
C TRP A 5 -16.94 26.58 4.45
N SER A 6 -16.97 26.91 3.16
CA SER A 6 -17.91 26.30 2.22
C SER A 6 -17.63 24.80 2.07
N ALA A 7 -18.67 24.00 1.82
CA ALA A 7 -18.53 22.55 1.63
C ALA A 7 -17.51 22.18 0.53
N ARG A 8 -17.34 23.06 -0.47
CA ARG A 8 -16.35 22.90 -1.54
C ARG A 8 -14.91 23.15 -1.07
N ALA A 9 -14.72 24.13 -0.19
CA ALA A 9 -13.42 24.45 0.37
C ALA A 9 -12.94 23.33 1.32
N THR A 10 -13.83 22.82 2.19
CA THR A 10 -13.54 21.65 3.03
C THR A 10 -13.25 20.40 2.21
N HIS A 11 -14.02 20.15 1.13
CA HIS A 11 -13.75 19.02 0.23
C HIS A 11 -12.40 19.13 -0.47
N THR A 12 -11.99 20.34 -0.88
CA THR A 12 -10.71 20.58 -1.55
C THR A 12 -9.53 20.43 -0.60
N VAL A 13 -9.63 20.94 0.64
CA VAL A 13 -8.60 20.73 1.67
C VAL A 13 -8.49 19.25 2.03
N SER A 14 -9.61 18.56 2.15
CA SER A 14 -9.63 17.11 2.42
C SER A 14 -8.97 16.30 1.31
N ALA A 15 -9.25 16.63 0.04
CA ALA A 15 -8.58 16.02 -1.11
C ALA A 15 -7.07 16.33 -1.15
N ALA A 16 -6.68 17.57 -0.84
CA ALA A 16 -5.27 17.96 -0.77
C ALA A 16 -4.53 17.22 0.35
N ALA A 17 -5.15 17.05 1.53
CA ALA A 17 -4.57 16.30 2.64
C ALA A 17 -4.36 14.82 2.27
N MET A 18 -5.35 14.17 1.66
CA MET A 18 -5.19 12.80 1.14
C MET A 18 -4.07 12.73 0.08
N SER A 19 -4.00 13.72 -0.82
CA SER A 19 -2.95 13.79 -1.84
C SER A 19 -1.55 13.91 -1.23
N ALA A 20 -1.41 14.73 -0.18
CA ALA A 20 -0.15 14.88 0.55
C ALA A 20 0.27 13.58 1.24
N LEU A 21 -0.67 12.85 1.85
CA LEU A 21 -0.39 11.54 2.44
C LEU A 21 0.06 10.52 1.39
N LEU A 22 -0.65 10.43 0.26
CA LEU A 22 -0.28 9.54 -0.84
C LEU A 22 1.09 9.90 -1.42
N MET A 23 1.40 11.19 -1.60
CA MET A 23 2.71 11.62 -2.10
C MET A 23 3.83 11.27 -1.10
N THR A 24 3.59 11.50 0.19
CA THR A 24 4.55 11.14 1.24
C THR A 24 4.79 9.63 1.27
N SER A 25 3.72 8.83 1.13
CA SER A 25 3.79 7.37 1.03
C SER A 25 4.56 6.93 -0.21
N ALA A 26 4.29 7.52 -1.37
CA ALA A 26 4.99 7.24 -2.63
C ALA A 26 6.50 7.51 -2.49
N MET A 27 6.90 8.66 -1.93
CA MET A 27 8.31 8.97 -1.68
C MET A 27 8.97 7.93 -0.76
N LYS A 28 8.23 7.37 0.20
CA LYS A 28 8.75 6.33 1.08
C LYS A 28 9.01 5.01 0.34
N HIS A 29 8.19 4.64 -0.64
CA HIS A 29 8.42 3.44 -1.46
C HIS A 29 9.78 3.50 -2.18
N PHE A 30 10.16 4.66 -2.69
CA PHE A 30 11.43 4.85 -3.39
C PHE A 30 12.64 5.02 -2.45
N ARG A 31 12.44 5.63 -1.27
CA ARG A 31 13.54 5.88 -0.31
C ARG A 31 13.83 4.70 0.62
N GLU A 32 12.79 3.96 1.02
CA GLU A 32 12.86 2.89 2.03
C GLU A 32 12.09 1.64 1.57
N PRO A 33 12.46 1.01 0.44
CA PRO A 33 11.71 -0.13 -0.12
C PRO A 33 11.64 -1.31 0.86
N ARG A 34 12.68 -1.54 1.68
CA ARG A 34 12.74 -2.64 2.65
C ARG A 34 11.59 -2.65 3.67
N PHE A 35 11.01 -1.48 3.96
CA PHE A 35 9.86 -1.37 4.87
C PHE A 35 8.59 -2.04 4.32
N PHE A 36 8.49 -2.15 2.98
CA PHE A 36 7.32 -2.67 2.28
C PHE A 36 7.47 -4.13 1.88
N GLU A 37 8.68 -4.67 1.87
CA GLU A 37 8.94 -6.08 1.55
C GLU A 37 8.09 -7.03 2.40
N GLN A 38 7.93 -6.74 3.68
CA GLN A 38 7.13 -7.56 4.60
C GLN A 38 5.63 -7.63 4.22
N VAL A 39 5.15 -6.66 3.44
CA VAL A 39 3.74 -6.56 3.03
C VAL A 39 3.49 -7.24 1.69
N VAL A 40 4.45 -7.21 0.77
CA VAL A 40 4.31 -7.84 -0.55
C VAL A 40 4.29 -9.36 -0.37
N PRO A 41 3.22 -10.06 -0.80
CA PRO A 41 3.17 -11.51 -0.69
C PRO A 41 4.20 -12.19 -1.60
N ASP A 42 4.79 -13.28 -1.10
CA ASP A 42 5.85 -14.00 -1.81
C ASP A 42 5.34 -14.64 -3.12
N TYR A 43 4.03 -14.91 -3.22
CA TYR A 43 3.40 -15.47 -4.41
C TYR A 43 3.32 -14.53 -5.62
N LEU A 44 3.51 -13.21 -5.43
CA LEU A 44 3.55 -12.21 -6.51
C LEU A 44 4.97 -12.02 -7.08
N CYS A 45 5.99 -12.50 -6.36
CA CYS A 45 7.39 -12.23 -6.67
C CYS A 45 8.00 -13.36 -7.51
N ARG A 46 8.57 -13.01 -8.66
CA ARG A 46 9.51 -13.88 -9.37
C ARG A 46 10.84 -13.88 -8.62
N GLU A 47 11.41 -15.07 -8.38
CA GLU A 47 12.78 -15.17 -7.86
C GLU A 47 13.75 -14.58 -8.89
N ALA A 48 14.66 -13.72 -8.42
CA ALA A 48 15.80 -13.31 -9.23
C ALA A 48 16.60 -14.57 -9.59
N PRO A 49 16.97 -14.80 -10.85
CA PRO A 49 17.89 -15.88 -11.19
C PRO A 49 19.22 -15.56 -10.50
N ASP A 50 19.75 -16.57 -9.79
CA ASP A 50 20.95 -16.50 -8.96
C ASP A 50 22.06 -15.64 -9.58
N ALA A 51 22.19 -14.40 -9.11
CA ALA A 51 23.37 -13.60 -9.38
C ALA A 51 24.51 -14.15 -8.53
N GLY A 52 25.23 -15.12 -9.09
CA GLY A 52 26.57 -15.48 -8.64
C GLY A 52 26.62 -16.24 -7.31
N ARG A 53 26.72 -17.57 -7.43
CA ARG A 53 27.29 -18.42 -6.40
C ARG A 53 28.71 -17.94 -6.06
N GLU A 54 28.91 -17.38 -4.87
CA GLU A 54 30.19 -17.45 -4.13
C GLU A 54 30.01 -17.10 -2.63
N VAL A 55 30.13 -18.16 -1.79
CA VAL A 55 30.59 -18.20 -0.37
C VAL A 55 29.76 -17.40 0.66
N ALA A 56 29.06 -17.97 1.65
CA ALA A 56 29.46 -18.97 2.66
C ALA A 56 28.23 -19.62 3.33
N ALA A 57 28.45 -20.79 3.94
CA ALA A 57 27.47 -21.70 4.52
C ALA A 57 26.59 -21.14 5.66
N GLN A 58 25.28 -21.46 5.60
CA GLN A 58 24.44 -21.80 6.76
C GLN A 58 23.37 -22.82 6.33
N PRO A 59 23.20 -23.98 7.01
CA PRO A 59 22.13 -24.92 6.73
C PRO A 59 20.92 -24.63 7.62
N SER A 60 19.86 -24.05 7.06
CA SER A 60 18.54 -24.08 7.70
C SER A 60 17.42 -24.14 6.66
N ALA A 61 16.88 -25.35 6.54
CA ALA A 61 15.55 -25.68 6.00
C ALA A 61 15.16 -25.01 4.67
N GLN A 62 15.81 -25.44 3.58
CA GLN A 62 15.23 -25.38 2.25
C GLN A 62 14.07 -26.38 2.17
N THR A 63 12.87 -25.93 2.48
CA THR A 63 11.66 -26.58 1.95
C THR A 63 11.52 -26.16 0.50
N SER A 64 12.05 -26.98 -0.40
CA SER A 64 11.74 -26.95 -1.82
C SER A 64 10.25 -27.21 -2.03
N ASP A 65 9.42 -26.17 -2.06
CA ASP A 65 8.08 -26.29 -2.61
C ASP A 65 8.13 -25.96 -4.10
N GLY A 66 8.27 -27.02 -4.91
CA GLY A 66 8.08 -27.02 -6.36
C GLY A 66 6.62 -26.78 -6.76
N GLY A 67 5.97 -25.80 -6.14
CA GLY A 67 4.58 -25.42 -6.35
C GLY A 67 4.48 -24.17 -7.19
N LYS A 68 4.10 -24.33 -8.46
CA LYS A 68 3.73 -23.30 -9.45
C LYS A 68 3.32 -21.97 -8.80
N ARG A 69 4.19 -20.94 -8.81
CA ARG A 69 3.82 -19.56 -8.47
C ARG A 69 3.02 -18.97 -9.62
N PRO A 70 1.67 -19.02 -9.60
CA PRO A 70 0.87 -18.83 -10.82
C PRO A 70 0.86 -17.37 -11.29
N LEU A 71 1.31 -16.43 -10.43
CA LEU A 71 1.24 -14.98 -10.62
C LEU A 71 2.59 -14.28 -10.37
N ALA A 72 3.70 -15.01 -10.42
CA ALA A 72 5.05 -14.45 -10.31
C ALA A 72 5.45 -13.69 -11.60
N VAL A 73 4.92 -12.47 -11.76
CA VAL A 73 5.07 -11.67 -12.98
C VAL A 73 6.28 -10.73 -12.89
N MET A 74 6.58 -10.17 -11.71
CA MET A 74 7.60 -9.12 -11.47
C MET A 74 8.39 -9.37 -10.17
N SER A 75 9.53 -8.70 -10.00
CA SER A 75 10.31 -8.68 -8.76
C SER A 75 9.58 -7.92 -7.65
N ARG A 76 10.03 -8.12 -6.40
CA ARG A 76 9.45 -7.43 -5.23
C ARG A 76 9.64 -5.91 -5.31
N GLU A 77 10.83 -5.49 -5.72
CA GLU A 77 11.23 -4.10 -5.87
C GLU A 77 10.41 -3.44 -6.98
N GLU A 78 10.16 -4.15 -8.08
CA GLU A 78 9.30 -3.70 -9.17
C GLU A 78 7.85 -3.48 -8.68
N TRP A 79 7.30 -4.41 -7.91
CA TRP A 79 5.97 -4.25 -7.31
C TRP A 79 5.88 -3.03 -6.38
N ILE A 80 6.90 -2.80 -5.56
CA ILE A 80 6.99 -1.64 -4.66
C ILE A 80 7.11 -0.33 -5.46
N ALA A 81 7.88 -0.33 -6.56
CA ALA A 81 8.02 0.83 -7.42
C ALA A 81 6.71 1.16 -8.17
N VAL A 82 6.02 0.13 -8.69
CA VAL A 82 4.73 0.27 -9.36
C VAL A 82 3.67 0.80 -8.40
N SER A 83 3.60 0.29 -7.16
CA SER A 83 2.67 0.81 -6.16
C SER A 83 2.97 2.26 -5.79
N GLY A 84 4.25 2.62 -5.61
CA GLY A 84 4.67 4.00 -5.39
C GLY A 84 4.28 4.95 -6.54
N LEU A 85 4.39 4.49 -7.78
CA LEU A 85 3.98 5.27 -8.96
C LEU A 85 2.45 5.45 -9.01
N LEU A 86 1.69 4.40 -8.69
CA LEU A 86 0.22 4.48 -8.60
C LEU A 86 -0.22 5.47 -7.51
N GLU A 87 0.43 5.46 -6.34
CA GLU A 87 0.17 6.41 -5.26
C GLU A 87 0.47 7.85 -5.67
N ALA A 88 1.59 8.10 -6.35
CA ALA A 88 1.94 9.43 -6.87
C ALA A 88 0.93 9.91 -7.92
N GLY A 89 0.53 9.04 -8.85
CA GLY A 89 -0.50 9.34 -9.85
C GLY A 89 -1.86 9.63 -9.21
N ALA A 90 -2.23 8.89 -8.18
CA ALA A 90 -3.45 9.14 -7.42
C ALA A 90 -3.41 10.47 -6.64
N ALA A 91 -2.26 10.85 -6.09
CA ALA A 91 -2.08 12.15 -5.45
C ALA A 91 -2.32 13.30 -6.45
N VAL A 92 -1.76 13.21 -7.66
CA VAL A 92 -2.01 14.21 -8.73
C VAL A 92 -3.49 14.20 -9.15
N GLY A 93 -4.08 13.02 -9.36
CA GLY A 93 -5.47 12.87 -9.80
C GLY A 93 -6.51 13.38 -8.79
N LEU A 94 -6.21 13.38 -7.48
CA LEU A 94 -7.08 13.97 -6.46
C LEU A 94 -7.05 15.51 -6.46
N LEU A 95 -5.97 16.13 -6.91
CA LEU A 95 -5.88 17.59 -6.99
C LEU A 95 -6.74 18.14 -8.14
N ILE A 96 -6.86 17.40 -9.25
CA ILE A 96 -7.64 17.78 -10.44
C ILE A 96 -9.14 17.53 -10.21
N PRO A 97 -10.00 18.57 -10.17
CA PRO A 97 -11.42 18.42 -9.81
C PRO A 97 -12.22 17.45 -10.70
N GLY A 98 -11.89 17.39 -11.99
CA GLY A 98 -12.57 16.52 -12.96
C GLY A 98 -12.29 15.03 -12.77
N THR A 99 -11.12 14.66 -12.24
CA THR A 99 -10.71 13.26 -12.05
C THR A 99 -10.97 12.74 -10.64
N ARG A 100 -11.20 13.62 -9.66
CA ARG A 100 -11.38 13.30 -8.24
C ARG A 100 -12.24 12.08 -7.96
N ARG A 101 -13.39 11.95 -8.61
CA ARG A 101 -14.31 10.83 -8.35
C ARG A 101 -13.72 9.49 -8.81
N ALA A 102 -13.12 9.47 -9.99
CA ALA A 102 -12.46 8.27 -10.53
C ALA A 102 -11.24 7.92 -9.67
N THR A 103 -10.38 8.91 -9.40
CA THR A 103 -9.17 8.72 -8.58
C THR A 103 -9.50 8.28 -7.16
N ALA A 104 -10.48 8.89 -6.50
CA ALA A 104 -10.92 8.47 -5.16
C ALA A 104 -11.45 7.02 -5.16
N THR A 105 -12.14 6.59 -6.22
CA THR A 105 -12.58 5.20 -6.37
C THR A 105 -11.39 4.25 -6.52
N ALA A 106 -10.40 4.63 -7.34
CA ALA A 106 -9.17 3.86 -7.51
C ALA A 106 -8.36 3.76 -6.21
N VAL A 107 -8.21 4.86 -5.46
CA VAL A 107 -7.55 4.88 -4.15
C VAL A 107 -8.26 3.99 -3.14
N THR A 108 -9.60 4.06 -3.08
CA THR A 108 -10.38 3.15 -2.23
C THR A 108 -10.12 1.69 -2.60
N ALA A 109 -10.19 1.33 -3.89
CA ALA A 109 -9.93 -0.03 -4.35
C ALA A 109 -8.50 -0.49 -4.00
N MET A 110 -7.51 0.36 -4.24
CA MET A 110 -6.11 0.09 -3.91
C MET A 110 -5.90 -0.15 -2.42
N PHE A 111 -6.43 0.71 -1.54
CA PHE A 111 -6.34 0.50 -0.10
C PHE A 111 -7.03 -0.78 0.37
N THR A 112 -8.14 -1.18 -0.27
CA THR A 112 -8.80 -2.47 -0.02
C THR A 112 -7.93 -3.65 -0.44
N VAL A 113 -7.25 -3.57 -1.60
CA VAL A 113 -6.30 -4.62 -2.03
C VAL A 113 -5.13 -4.71 -1.06
N PHE A 114 -4.55 -3.58 -0.64
CA PHE A 114 -3.49 -3.55 0.35
C PHE A 114 -3.96 -4.12 1.70
N LEU A 115 -5.21 -3.92 2.09
CA LEU A 115 -5.78 -4.49 3.31
C LEU A 115 -5.73 -6.02 3.25
N ALA A 116 -6.11 -6.62 2.12
CA ALA A 116 -6.01 -8.07 1.92
C ALA A 116 -4.57 -8.57 2.06
N GLY A 117 -3.60 -7.88 1.42
CA GLY A 117 -2.18 -8.22 1.58
C GLY A 117 -1.68 -8.13 3.02
N HIS A 118 -2.13 -7.13 3.80
CA HIS A 118 -1.80 -7.02 5.22
C HIS A 118 -2.43 -8.13 6.07
N VAL A 119 -3.63 -8.61 5.73
CA VAL A 119 -4.25 -9.77 6.41
C VAL A 119 -3.41 -11.03 6.18
N ASP A 120 -2.92 -11.24 4.95
CA ASP A 120 -2.04 -12.38 4.66
C ASP A 120 -0.69 -12.27 5.38
N ALA A 121 -0.13 -11.06 5.48
CA ALA A 121 1.06 -10.79 6.29
C ALA A 121 0.82 -11.06 7.79
N LEU A 122 -0.34 -10.65 8.32
CA LEU A 122 -0.73 -10.93 9.71
C LEU A 122 -0.84 -12.43 9.96
N ARG A 123 -1.50 -13.19 9.07
CA ARG A 123 -1.63 -14.65 9.18
C ARG A 123 -0.27 -15.35 9.22
N ARG A 124 0.68 -14.92 8.38
CA ARG A 124 2.07 -15.43 8.40
C ARG A 124 2.78 -15.04 9.70
N ALA A 125 2.61 -13.80 10.16
CA ALA A 125 3.21 -13.32 11.39
C ALA A 125 2.72 -14.11 12.60
N TYR A 126 1.44 -14.46 12.72
CA TYR A 126 0.94 -15.31 13.81
C TYR A 126 1.23 -16.82 13.62
N GLY A 127 1.99 -17.19 12.60
CA GLY A 127 2.46 -18.56 12.37
C GLY A 127 3.71 -18.94 13.20
N PRO A 128 4.21 -20.19 13.06
CA PRO A 128 5.25 -20.76 13.91
C PRO A 128 6.61 -20.02 13.90
N MET A 129 6.87 -19.18 12.90
CA MET A 129 8.13 -18.45 12.72
C MET A 129 8.00 -16.93 12.94
N GLY A 130 6.89 -16.47 13.53
CA GLY A 130 6.60 -15.06 13.74
C GLY A 130 7.43 -14.37 14.82
N SER A 131 8.06 -13.24 14.51
CA SER A 131 8.73 -12.42 15.52
C SER A 131 7.75 -11.47 16.25
N PRO A 132 7.96 -11.17 17.56
CA PRO A 132 7.10 -10.25 18.31
C PRO A 132 7.03 -8.83 17.72
N ALA A 133 8.10 -8.40 17.04
CA ALA A 133 8.15 -7.11 16.37
C ALA A 133 7.21 -7.06 15.15
N GLN A 134 7.09 -8.15 14.39
CA GLN A 134 6.17 -8.26 13.25
C GLN A 134 4.71 -8.26 13.73
N HIS A 135 4.39 -8.93 14.84
CA HIS A 135 3.04 -8.89 15.42
C HIS A 135 2.61 -7.46 15.73
N LYS A 136 3.47 -6.68 16.40
CA LYS A 136 3.13 -5.31 16.81
C LYS A 136 2.92 -4.39 15.61
N VAL A 137 3.74 -4.50 14.56
CA VAL A 137 3.62 -3.67 13.35
C VAL A 137 2.36 -4.02 12.56
N HIS A 138 2.06 -5.29 12.34
CA HIS A 138 0.90 -5.70 11.52
C HIS A 138 -0.43 -5.50 12.26
N THR A 139 -0.47 -5.72 13.58
CA THR A 139 -1.67 -5.53 14.39
C THR A 139 -2.09 -4.06 14.49
N VAL A 140 -1.14 -3.12 14.46
CA VAL A 140 -1.45 -1.67 14.47
C VAL A 140 -1.81 -1.15 13.07
N ARG A 141 -1.22 -1.69 12.00
CA ARG A 141 -1.48 -1.23 10.62
C ARG A 141 -2.90 -1.53 10.14
N LEU A 142 -3.44 -2.69 10.48
CA LEU A 142 -4.77 -3.12 10.05
C LEU A 142 -5.92 -2.16 10.45
N PRO A 143 -6.04 -1.74 11.73
CA PRO A 143 -7.10 -0.82 12.12
C PRO A 143 -6.91 0.60 11.52
N LEU A 144 -5.67 1.03 11.26
CA LEU A 144 -5.42 2.34 10.65
C LEU A 144 -5.85 2.42 9.17
N GLN A 145 -5.90 1.28 8.48
CA GLN A 145 -6.24 1.24 7.06
C GLN A 145 -7.73 1.49 6.78
N LEU A 146 -8.63 1.11 7.71
CA LEU A 146 -10.08 1.31 7.56
C LEU A 146 -10.48 2.80 7.51
N PRO A 147 -10.00 3.69 8.40
CA PRO A 147 -10.21 5.12 8.29
C PRO A 147 -9.80 5.70 6.93
N LEU A 148 -8.66 5.27 6.37
CA LEU A 148 -8.17 5.75 5.07
C LEU A 148 -9.09 5.33 3.92
N ILE A 149 -9.61 4.10 3.94
CA ILE A 149 -10.57 3.60 2.95
C ILE A 149 -11.86 4.43 2.98
N LEU A 150 -12.44 4.61 4.17
CA LEU A 150 -13.67 5.37 4.36
C LEU A 150 -13.48 6.84 3.97
N TRP A 151 -12.33 7.42 4.32
CA TRP A 151 -11.99 8.78 3.96
C TRP A 151 -11.83 8.95 2.44
N ALA A 152 -11.08 8.07 1.77
CA ALA A 152 -10.97 8.06 0.31
C ALA A 152 -12.35 7.93 -0.37
N TRP A 153 -13.21 7.04 0.14
CA TRP A 153 -14.56 6.86 -0.40
C TRP A 153 -15.42 8.12 -0.26
N SER A 154 -15.27 8.85 0.85
CA SER A 154 -16.00 10.09 1.09
C SER A 154 -15.69 11.16 0.02
N LEU A 155 -14.47 11.18 -0.53
CA LEU A 155 -14.04 12.14 -1.56
C LEU A 155 -14.73 11.94 -2.91
N ARG A 156 -15.37 10.79 -3.14
CA ARG A 156 -16.15 10.52 -4.37
C ARG A 156 -17.36 11.43 -4.52
N LYS A 157 -17.91 11.93 -3.41
CA LYS A 157 -19.07 12.81 -3.41
C LYS A 157 -18.60 14.24 -3.66
N PRO A 158 -19.13 14.96 -4.67
CA PRO A 158 -18.83 16.38 -4.80
C PRO A 158 -19.34 17.12 -3.55
N GLY A 159 -18.56 18.07 -3.03
CA GLY A 159 -18.99 18.92 -1.92
C GLY A 159 -20.37 19.52 -2.25
N ARG A 160 -21.40 19.11 -1.49
CA ARG A 160 -22.80 19.48 -1.76
C ARG A 160 -22.88 21.00 -1.91
N ARG A 161 -23.41 21.47 -3.04
CA ARG A 161 -23.95 22.82 -3.15
C ARG A 161 -25.22 22.82 -2.28
N GLN A 162 -25.14 23.41 -1.10
CA GLN A 162 -26.32 24.00 -0.45
C GLN A 162 -26.17 25.51 -0.60
#